data_AF-A0A9P1GEL7-F1
#
_entry.id   AF-A0A9P1GEL7-F1
#
_cell.length_a   1.000
_cell.length_b   1.000
_cell.length_c   1.000
_cell.angle_alpha   90.00
_cell.angle_beta   90.00
_cell.angle_gamma   90.00
#
_symmetry.space_group_name_H-M   'P 1'
#
loop_
_entity.id
_entity.type
_entity.pdbx_description
1 polymer ?
#
loop_
_entity_poly.entity_id
_entity_poly.type
_entity_poly.pdbx_seq_one_letter_code
_entity_poly.pdbx_strand_id
1 'polypeptide(L)'
;IHLKGVVISDYSYEPSHYSCIRSLGEWLSSQGIPGIYGVDTRAITKVIRESGSMLGKLVVQGSTPSVNLEIDDPNHRNLVAEVSRKEKEVFVPVEASKKQVHVLAVDCGMKNNIIRYLVNGLGLRVTVVPWDYDFTQDSFDGLFLSNGPGDPTMCAKTVEHVKYVMKHRPDTPIFGICLGNQILALAAGASTYKMRFGNRGMNQPVVDLRTQRCYITAQNHGFAVDQTTLPQHWVPLMDNCYWLRWNVNANDGTNEGIIHSSKPWFSVQFHPEAKGGPTDTDFLFNYFLQFIAEPTASVVTTMPYSLPTLYRKVLVLGSGGLTIGQAGEFDYSGSQAIKALKEAGVMSILINPNIATVQTSAGMADRVYFLPVTPEFVVKVIEREKPDGIFAAFGGQTALNCAVKLYQAGVFEKYNVKVLGTQIDAIMKTEDRDLFSKVVDACGEKIAESSCCDSVPDAVKAAEKIGYPVLVRAAYALGGLGSGFAYNEEDLKKLVNVALVNSPQVIIDKSLKGWKELEYEVVRDKNDNCITVCNMENFDPMGVHTGESIVIAPSQTLSNDEYYRLRQCALKIIRHLGIVGECNIQYAVDPHSSEFRIIEVNARLSRSSALASKATGYPLA
;
A
#
# COMPACT_ATOMS: atom_id res chain seq x y z
N ILE A 1 -11.96 21.50 -13.13
CA ILE A 1 -11.78 21.23 -11.67
C ILE A 1 -13.18 21.10 -11.06
N HIS A 2 -13.45 20.10 -10.20
CA HIS A 2 -14.81 19.87 -9.67
C HIS A 2 -15.09 20.50 -8.29
N LEU A 3 -14.05 20.72 -7.49
CA LEU A 3 -14.16 21.37 -6.19
C LEU A 3 -14.58 22.84 -6.34
N LYS A 4 -15.33 23.36 -5.37
CA LYS A 4 -15.81 24.76 -5.35
C LYS A 4 -14.84 25.73 -4.68
N GLY A 5 -13.88 25.21 -3.93
CA GLY A 5 -12.81 25.97 -3.32
C GLY A 5 -11.77 25.06 -2.66
N VAL A 6 -10.60 25.60 -2.39
CA VAL A 6 -9.46 24.88 -1.78
C VAL A 6 -9.06 25.57 -0.47
N VAL A 7 -8.84 24.78 0.57
CA VAL A 7 -8.27 25.24 1.85
C VAL A 7 -7.07 24.35 2.15
N ILE A 8 -5.89 24.96 2.26
CA ILE A 8 -4.64 24.25 2.54
C ILE A 8 -3.87 24.93 3.67
N SER A 9 -2.95 24.19 4.30
CA SER A 9 -2.10 24.76 5.36
C SER A 9 -0.99 25.62 4.78
N ASP A 10 -0.31 25.14 3.75
CA ASP A 10 0.81 25.80 3.12
C ASP A 10 0.75 25.63 1.60
N TYR A 11 1.34 26.55 0.86
CA TYR A 11 1.30 26.60 -0.60
C TYR A 11 2.70 26.76 -1.19
N SER A 12 3.09 25.83 -2.05
CA SER A 12 4.36 25.89 -2.78
C SER A 12 4.23 26.78 -4.02
N TYR A 13 4.88 27.95 -3.98
CA TYR A 13 4.95 28.87 -5.12
C TYR A 13 5.82 28.36 -6.27
N GLU A 14 6.81 27.54 -5.96
CA GLU A 14 7.79 27.00 -6.91
C GLU A 14 7.66 25.47 -6.98
N PRO A 15 6.64 24.95 -7.70
CA PRO A 15 6.49 23.51 -7.87
C PRO A 15 7.63 22.95 -8.72
N SER A 16 8.23 21.84 -8.29
CA SER A 16 9.30 21.15 -9.00
C SER A 16 8.91 19.70 -9.30
N HIS A 17 8.59 19.44 -10.56
CA HIS A 17 8.31 18.11 -11.09
C HIS A 17 8.53 18.13 -12.61
N TYR A 18 9.11 17.08 -13.21
CA TYR A 18 9.42 17.08 -14.65
C TYR A 18 8.17 17.22 -15.54
N SER A 19 6.98 16.88 -15.03
CA SER A 19 5.70 17.03 -15.71
C SER A 19 4.94 18.32 -15.36
N CYS A 20 5.53 19.22 -14.57
CA CYS A 20 4.90 20.48 -14.19
C CYS A 20 4.80 21.41 -15.40
N ILE A 21 3.59 21.90 -15.69
CA ILE A 21 3.33 22.84 -16.79
C ILE A 21 2.90 24.23 -16.30
N ARG A 22 2.42 24.33 -15.06
CA ARG A 22 1.97 25.54 -14.37
C ARG A 22 1.78 25.25 -12.88
N SER A 23 1.74 26.29 -12.07
CA SER A 23 1.43 26.17 -10.64
C SER A 23 -0.03 25.81 -10.37
N LEU A 24 -0.31 25.28 -9.17
CA LEU A 24 -1.68 25.00 -8.73
C LEU A 24 -2.50 26.30 -8.65
N GLY A 25 -1.91 27.40 -8.19
CA GLY A 25 -2.59 28.70 -8.11
C GLY A 25 -3.02 29.24 -9.47
N GLU A 26 -2.14 29.17 -10.48
CA GLU A 26 -2.49 29.54 -11.86
C GLU A 26 -3.60 28.64 -12.43
N TRP A 27 -3.55 27.33 -12.14
CA TRP A 27 -4.60 26.42 -12.57
C TRP A 27 -5.95 26.74 -11.93
N LEU A 28 -6.00 26.94 -10.61
CA LEU A 28 -7.21 27.32 -9.88
C LEU A 28 -7.80 28.64 -10.39
N SER A 29 -6.94 29.66 -10.58
CA SER A 29 -7.33 30.96 -11.13
C SER A 29 -7.93 30.84 -12.53
N SER A 30 -7.29 30.05 -13.42
CA SER A 30 -7.80 29.81 -14.78
C SER A 30 -9.15 29.07 -14.85
N GLN A 31 -9.61 28.53 -13.72
CA GLN A 31 -10.87 27.80 -13.59
C GLN A 31 -11.88 28.54 -12.71
N GLY A 32 -11.55 29.77 -12.26
CA GLY A 32 -12.40 30.56 -11.36
C GLY A 32 -12.61 29.91 -9.99
N ILE A 33 -11.68 29.08 -9.53
CA ILE A 33 -11.79 28.37 -8.27
C ILE A 33 -11.02 29.13 -7.17
N PRO A 34 -11.70 29.57 -6.09
CA PRO A 34 -11.03 30.24 -4.98
C PRO A 34 -10.18 29.26 -4.16
N GLY A 35 -9.06 29.75 -3.66
CA GLY A 35 -8.18 29.01 -2.75
C GLY A 35 -7.65 29.90 -1.64
N ILE A 36 -7.43 29.32 -0.46
CA ILE A 36 -6.76 29.97 0.68
C ILE A 36 -5.73 29.02 1.28
N TYR A 37 -4.59 29.56 1.70
CA TYR A 37 -3.54 28.86 2.45
C TYR A 37 -3.25 29.59 3.77
N GLY A 38 -2.40 29.03 4.64
CA GLY A 38 -2.13 29.57 5.97
C GLY A 38 -3.23 29.27 6.99
N VAL A 39 -4.07 28.27 6.69
CA VAL A 39 -5.19 27.85 7.53
C VAL A 39 -4.83 26.57 8.30
N ASP A 40 -5.11 26.52 9.60
CA ASP A 40 -4.97 25.28 10.37
C ASP A 40 -6.03 24.25 9.94
N THR A 41 -5.68 23.47 8.91
CA THR A 41 -6.53 22.40 8.36
C THR A 41 -6.77 21.28 9.37
N ARG A 42 -5.90 21.09 10.37
CA ARG A 42 -6.11 20.11 11.44
C ARG A 42 -7.21 20.57 12.38
N ALA A 43 -7.25 21.85 12.75
CA ALA A 43 -8.34 22.42 13.54
C ALA A 43 -9.70 22.27 12.82
N ILE A 44 -9.76 22.59 11.52
CA ILE A 44 -10.98 22.40 10.71
C ILE A 44 -11.40 20.94 10.69
N THR A 45 -10.46 20.02 10.47
CA THR A 45 -10.75 18.58 10.43
C THR A 45 -11.33 18.08 11.76
N LYS A 46 -10.81 18.54 12.91
CA LYS A 46 -11.36 18.21 14.23
C LYS A 46 -12.78 18.71 14.40
N VAL A 47 -13.06 19.96 13.99
CA VAL A 47 -14.41 20.54 14.05
C VAL A 47 -15.39 19.75 13.20
N ILE A 48 -15.03 19.37 11.97
CA ILE A 48 -15.88 18.54 11.09
C ILE A 48 -16.12 17.15 11.71
N ARG A 49 -15.09 16.55 12.33
CA ARG A 49 -15.24 15.25 12.99
C ARG A 49 -16.19 15.31 14.20
N GLU A 50 -16.13 16.38 14.98
CA GLU A 50 -16.96 16.58 16.18
C GLU A 50 -18.38 17.02 15.84
N SER A 51 -18.55 17.92 14.87
CA SER A 51 -19.85 18.51 14.52
C SER A 51 -20.58 17.77 13.38
N GLY A 52 -19.87 16.91 12.64
CA GLY A 52 -20.36 16.28 11.42
C GLY A 52 -20.14 17.14 10.16
N SER A 53 -20.75 16.73 9.05
CA SER A 53 -20.69 17.48 7.79
C SER A 53 -21.24 18.90 7.98
N MET A 54 -20.43 19.89 7.65
CA MET A 54 -20.75 21.31 7.84
C MET A 54 -20.75 22.07 6.52
N LEU A 55 -21.58 23.10 6.46
CA LEU A 55 -21.53 24.09 5.40
C LEU A 55 -20.43 25.12 5.71
N GLY A 56 -19.73 25.57 4.68
CA GLY A 56 -18.65 26.55 4.79
C GLY A 56 -18.53 27.38 3.52
N LYS A 57 -17.96 28.58 3.64
CA LYS A 57 -17.72 29.49 2.50
C LYS A 57 -16.39 30.22 2.63
N LEU A 58 -15.77 30.50 1.49
CA LEU A 58 -14.63 31.42 1.38
C LEU A 58 -15.16 32.79 0.99
N VAL A 59 -14.86 33.83 1.79
CA VAL A 59 -15.32 35.21 1.56
C VAL A 59 -14.10 36.09 1.34
N VAL A 60 -14.02 36.74 0.17
CA VAL A 60 -12.92 37.62 -0.20
C VAL A 60 -13.29 39.07 0.17
N GLN A 61 -12.43 39.75 0.92
CA GLN A 61 -12.66 41.14 1.32
C GLN A 61 -12.81 42.04 0.07
N GLY A 62 -13.86 42.87 0.02
CA GLY A 62 -14.15 43.76 -1.11
C GLY A 62 -15.02 43.16 -2.21
N SER A 63 -15.31 41.86 -2.19
CA SER A 63 -16.49 41.34 -2.91
C SER A 63 -17.73 41.94 -2.26
N THR A 64 -18.65 42.53 -3.05
CA THR A 64 -19.85 43.19 -2.54
C THR A 64 -20.57 42.21 -1.62
N PRO A 65 -20.60 42.43 -0.29
CA PRO A 65 -21.32 41.54 0.58
C PRO A 65 -22.79 41.86 0.33
N SER A 66 -23.47 41.05 -0.48
CA SER A 66 -24.91 40.92 -0.26
C SER A 66 -25.04 40.44 1.19
N VAL A 67 -25.61 41.31 2.01
CA VAL A 67 -25.62 41.23 3.48
C VAL A 67 -26.30 39.95 4.01
N ASN A 68 -26.85 39.12 3.12
CA ASN A 68 -27.43 37.81 3.40
C ASN A 68 -26.98 36.75 2.36
N LEU A 69 -25.69 36.45 2.25
CA LEU A 69 -25.24 35.24 1.54
C LEU A 69 -25.56 34.01 2.40
N GLU A 70 -26.79 33.51 2.26
CA GLU A 70 -27.19 32.17 2.70
C GLU A 70 -26.15 31.15 2.22
N ILE A 71 -25.76 30.22 3.10
CA ILE A 71 -24.81 29.18 2.71
C ILE A 71 -25.60 28.13 1.93
N ASP A 72 -25.33 28.01 0.62
CA ASP A 72 -25.93 27.00 -0.25
C ASP A 72 -25.57 25.59 0.26
N ASP A 73 -26.58 24.79 0.59
CA ASP A 73 -26.39 23.36 0.85
C ASP A 73 -26.50 22.59 -0.46
N PRO A 74 -25.37 22.10 -1.02
CA PRO A 74 -25.38 21.37 -2.28
C PRO A 74 -26.14 20.03 -2.17
N ASN A 75 -26.40 19.50 -0.98
CA ASN A 75 -27.13 18.24 -0.81
C ASN A 75 -28.63 18.38 -1.13
N HIS A 76 -29.17 19.59 -1.20
CA HIS A 76 -30.56 19.82 -1.64
C HIS A 76 -30.73 19.75 -3.17
N ARG A 77 -29.63 19.73 -3.92
CA ARG A 77 -29.63 19.67 -5.38
C ARG A 77 -29.27 18.26 -5.86
N ASN A 78 -29.77 17.90 -7.04
CA ASN A 78 -29.33 16.68 -7.71
C ASN A 78 -27.95 16.91 -8.34
N LEU A 79 -26.90 16.72 -7.52
CA LEU A 79 -25.51 16.91 -7.95
C LEU A 79 -25.10 15.96 -9.08
N VAL A 80 -25.73 14.79 -9.18
CA VAL A 80 -25.50 13.84 -10.28
C VAL A 80 -25.92 14.45 -11.61
N ALA A 81 -27.08 15.10 -11.66
CA ALA A 81 -27.54 15.80 -12.85
C ALA A 81 -26.62 16.95 -13.27
N GLU A 82 -25.90 17.57 -12.33
CA GLU A 82 -24.93 18.63 -12.61
C GLU A 82 -23.66 18.10 -13.28
N VAL A 83 -23.19 16.90 -12.87
CA VAL A 83 -21.89 16.36 -13.31
C VAL A 83 -21.98 15.29 -14.40
N SER A 84 -23.12 14.61 -14.54
CA SER A 84 -23.37 13.63 -15.59
C SER A 84 -23.19 14.27 -16.96
N ARG A 85 -22.56 13.52 -17.88
CA ARG A 85 -22.60 13.80 -19.32
C ARG A 85 -24.04 14.04 -19.78
N LYS A 86 -24.18 14.89 -20.79
CA LYS A 86 -25.48 15.27 -21.35
C LYS A 86 -25.91 14.38 -22.51
N GLU A 87 -24.95 13.70 -23.13
CA GLU A 87 -25.17 12.86 -24.30
C GLU A 87 -24.52 11.49 -24.10
N LYS A 88 -25.01 10.52 -24.87
CA LYS A 88 -24.45 9.17 -24.93
C LYS A 88 -23.14 9.20 -25.71
N GLU A 89 -22.08 8.64 -25.12
CA GLU A 89 -20.75 8.57 -25.72
C GLU A 89 -20.29 7.11 -25.81
N VAL A 90 -19.62 6.75 -26.90
CA VAL A 90 -19.09 5.40 -27.12
C VAL A 90 -17.58 5.43 -27.14
N PHE A 91 -16.96 4.59 -26.31
CA PHE A 91 -15.53 4.39 -26.23
C PHE A 91 -15.18 2.98 -26.70
N VAL A 92 -14.16 2.87 -27.53
CA VAL A 92 -13.66 1.60 -28.08
C VAL A 92 -12.15 1.47 -27.81
N PRO A 93 -11.64 0.26 -27.53
CA PRO A 93 -10.21 0.00 -27.44
C PRO A 93 -9.51 0.31 -28.75
N VAL A 94 -8.24 0.69 -28.65
CA VAL A 94 -7.36 0.97 -29.81
C VAL A 94 -7.18 -0.26 -30.69
N GLU A 95 -7.09 -1.45 -30.08
CA GLU A 95 -7.01 -2.74 -30.77
C GLU A 95 -8.33 -3.50 -30.61
N ALA A 96 -9.17 -3.47 -31.64
CA ALA A 96 -10.47 -4.15 -31.60
C ALA A 96 -10.32 -5.67 -31.86
N SER A 97 -10.76 -6.49 -30.90
CA SER A 97 -10.94 -7.94 -31.11
C SER A 97 -12.17 -8.22 -31.98
N LYS A 98 -12.22 -9.40 -32.62
CA LYS A 98 -13.32 -9.78 -33.55
C LYS A 98 -14.70 -9.93 -32.90
N LYS A 99 -14.79 -10.10 -31.57
CA LYS A 99 -16.04 -10.15 -30.79
C LYS A 99 -15.89 -9.24 -29.57
N GLN A 100 -16.46 -8.05 -29.67
CA GLN A 100 -16.25 -7.00 -28.69
C GLN A 100 -17.35 -7.02 -27.64
N VAL A 101 -17.00 -7.39 -26.40
CA VAL A 101 -17.89 -7.32 -25.24
C VAL A 101 -18.34 -5.87 -25.04
N HIS A 102 -19.64 -5.66 -24.91
CA HIS A 102 -20.26 -4.34 -24.77
C HIS A 102 -20.75 -4.12 -23.34
N VAL A 103 -20.18 -3.13 -22.68
CA VAL A 103 -20.63 -2.63 -21.38
C VAL A 103 -21.39 -1.32 -21.56
N LEU A 104 -22.56 -1.22 -20.93
CA LEU A 104 -23.27 0.05 -20.74
C LEU A 104 -22.92 0.60 -19.36
N ALA A 105 -22.39 1.82 -19.31
CA ALA A 105 -22.01 2.50 -18.08
C ALA A 105 -22.90 3.72 -17.84
N VAL A 106 -23.57 3.77 -16.69
CA VAL A 106 -24.39 4.92 -16.29
C VAL A 106 -23.49 5.95 -15.60
N ASP A 107 -23.44 7.16 -16.18
CA ASP A 107 -22.61 8.26 -15.67
C ASP A 107 -23.32 9.02 -14.56
N CYS A 108 -22.99 8.68 -13.32
CA CYS A 108 -23.44 9.43 -12.15
C CYS A 108 -22.40 10.46 -11.66
N GLY A 109 -21.40 10.82 -12.47
CA GLY A 109 -20.19 11.54 -12.06
C GLY A 109 -18.93 10.70 -12.20
N MET A 110 -18.89 9.89 -13.27
CA MET A 110 -17.90 8.85 -13.55
C MET A 110 -16.49 9.42 -13.65
N LYS A 111 -15.58 8.87 -12.85
CA LYS A 111 -14.14 9.16 -12.98
C LYS A 111 -13.60 8.60 -14.29
N ASN A 112 -12.79 9.39 -14.99
CA ASN A 112 -12.17 9.00 -16.26
C ASN A 112 -11.35 7.69 -16.17
N ASN A 113 -10.78 7.37 -15.00
CA ASN A 113 -10.00 6.15 -14.86
C ASN A 113 -10.83 4.86 -14.92
N ILE A 114 -12.13 4.93 -14.60
CA ILE A 114 -13.05 3.81 -14.80
C ILE A 114 -13.14 3.49 -16.29
N ILE A 115 -13.31 4.52 -17.14
CA ILE A 115 -13.37 4.37 -18.60
C ILE A 115 -12.06 3.76 -19.10
N ARG A 116 -10.90 4.25 -18.64
CA ARG A 116 -9.60 3.69 -19.03
C ARG A 116 -9.45 2.22 -18.67
N TYR A 117 -9.86 1.80 -17.48
CA TYR A 117 -9.81 0.39 -17.08
C TYR A 117 -10.72 -0.48 -17.93
N LEU A 118 -11.99 -0.11 -18.09
CA LEU A 118 -12.94 -0.90 -18.87
C LEU A 118 -12.53 -0.98 -20.36
N VAL A 119 -12.11 0.15 -20.95
CA VAL A 119 -11.79 0.21 -22.38
C VAL A 119 -10.41 -0.35 -22.68
N ASN A 120 -9.37 0.19 -22.05
CA ASN A 120 -7.98 -0.14 -22.39
C ASN A 120 -7.43 -1.29 -21.55
N GLY A 121 -7.84 -1.39 -20.28
CA GLY A 121 -7.38 -2.46 -19.39
C GLY A 121 -8.02 -3.81 -19.71
N LEU A 122 -9.33 -3.81 -20.01
CA LEU A 122 -10.10 -5.03 -20.28
C LEU A 122 -10.48 -5.22 -21.76
N GLY A 123 -10.19 -4.24 -22.63
CA GLY A 123 -10.50 -4.34 -24.07
C GLY A 123 -11.99 -4.26 -24.41
N LEU A 124 -12.81 -3.59 -23.59
CA LEU A 124 -14.28 -3.57 -23.75
C LEU A 124 -14.75 -2.37 -24.55
N ARG A 125 -15.83 -2.54 -25.32
CA ARG A 125 -16.60 -1.40 -25.84
C ARG A 125 -17.49 -0.87 -24.73
N VAL A 126 -17.34 0.41 -24.41
CA VAL A 126 -18.10 1.05 -23.32
C VAL A 126 -19.00 2.12 -23.91
N THR A 127 -20.29 2.01 -23.68
CA THR A 127 -21.25 3.09 -23.94
C THR A 127 -21.55 3.79 -22.63
N VAL A 128 -21.13 5.04 -22.49
CA VAL A 128 -21.42 5.87 -21.33
C VAL A 128 -22.70 6.65 -21.61
N VAL A 129 -23.69 6.55 -20.72
CA VAL A 129 -24.99 7.22 -20.86
C VAL A 129 -25.25 8.19 -19.71
N PRO A 130 -26.02 9.27 -19.93
CA PRO A 130 -26.45 10.16 -18.86
C PRO A 130 -27.16 9.41 -17.71
N TRP A 131 -27.06 9.92 -16.49
CA TRP A 131 -27.64 9.28 -15.30
C TRP A 131 -29.13 8.92 -15.44
N ASP A 132 -29.92 9.74 -16.14
CA ASP A 132 -31.35 9.54 -16.34
C ASP A 132 -31.75 8.95 -17.70
N TYR A 133 -30.78 8.47 -18.47
CA TYR A 133 -31.02 7.78 -19.72
C TYR A 133 -31.81 6.48 -19.50
N ASP A 134 -32.82 6.24 -20.33
CA ASP A 134 -33.55 4.97 -20.35
C ASP A 134 -32.77 3.93 -21.16
N PHE A 135 -32.04 3.07 -20.44
CA PHE A 135 -31.29 1.95 -21.00
C PHE A 135 -32.06 0.62 -20.95
N THR A 136 -33.36 0.63 -20.61
CA THR A 136 -34.13 -0.61 -20.42
C THR A 136 -34.29 -1.43 -21.70
N GLN A 137 -34.22 -0.77 -22.86
CA GLN A 137 -34.30 -1.38 -24.20
C GLN A 137 -32.94 -1.56 -24.87
N ASP A 138 -31.85 -1.05 -24.29
CA ASP A 138 -30.51 -1.15 -24.87
C ASP A 138 -29.96 -2.59 -24.72
N SER A 139 -29.29 -3.08 -25.77
CA SER A 139 -28.52 -4.33 -25.72
C SER A 139 -27.13 -4.05 -25.17
N PHE A 140 -26.68 -4.85 -24.20
CA PHE A 140 -25.35 -4.82 -23.60
C PHE A 140 -25.08 -6.14 -22.87
N ASP A 141 -23.82 -6.53 -22.76
CA ASP A 141 -23.39 -7.76 -22.09
C ASP A 141 -23.23 -7.57 -20.57
N GLY A 142 -23.00 -6.33 -20.11
CA GLY A 142 -22.91 -5.98 -18.69
C GLY A 142 -23.30 -4.53 -18.41
N LEU A 143 -23.84 -4.28 -17.22
CA LEU A 143 -24.22 -2.96 -16.72
C LEU A 143 -23.23 -2.48 -15.67
N PHE A 144 -22.77 -1.24 -15.82
CA PHE A 144 -21.85 -0.61 -14.88
C PHE A 144 -22.47 0.66 -14.30
N LEU A 145 -22.43 0.81 -12.97
CA LEU A 145 -22.95 1.98 -12.25
C LEU A 145 -21.78 2.76 -11.65
N SER A 146 -21.54 3.98 -12.13
CA SER A 146 -20.35 4.74 -11.75
C SER A 146 -20.43 5.33 -10.34
N ASN A 147 -19.28 5.84 -9.88
CA ASN A 147 -19.23 6.75 -8.75
C ASN A 147 -20.00 8.05 -9.03
N GLY A 148 -20.24 8.84 -7.97
CA GLY A 148 -20.91 10.13 -8.10
C GLY A 148 -20.99 10.94 -6.80
N PRO A 149 -21.41 12.21 -6.88
CA PRO A 149 -21.69 13.07 -5.74
C PRO A 149 -23.16 12.97 -5.29
N GLY A 150 -23.47 13.57 -4.14
CA GLY A 150 -24.85 13.84 -3.72
C GLY A 150 -25.54 12.68 -3.01
N ASP A 151 -26.84 12.87 -2.78
CA ASP A 151 -27.74 11.90 -2.15
C ASP A 151 -28.22 10.86 -3.19
N PRO A 152 -28.03 9.55 -2.96
CA PRO A 152 -28.46 8.51 -3.89
C PRO A 152 -29.97 8.49 -4.15
N THR A 153 -30.79 8.97 -3.22
CA THR A 153 -32.25 9.03 -3.38
C THR A 153 -32.69 10.00 -4.49
N MET A 154 -31.84 10.97 -4.85
CA MET A 154 -32.06 11.88 -5.98
C MET A 154 -31.90 11.19 -7.34
N CYS A 155 -31.38 9.96 -7.37
CA CYS A 155 -31.19 9.15 -8.59
C CYS A 155 -32.38 8.22 -8.88
N ALA A 156 -33.61 8.62 -8.52
CA ALA A 156 -34.80 7.77 -8.61
C ALA A 156 -35.01 7.13 -9.99
N LYS A 157 -34.83 7.88 -11.08
CA LYS A 157 -34.92 7.35 -12.45
C LYS A 157 -33.93 6.21 -12.70
N THR A 158 -32.66 6.41 -12.34
CA THR A 158 -31.62 5.39 -12.46
C THR A 158 -31.96 4.15 -11.65
N VAL A 159 -32.42 4.33 -10.41
CA VAL A 159 -32.83 3.22 -9.53
C VAL A 159 -33.94 2.39 -10.16
N GLU A 160 -34.96 3.03 -10.76
CA GLU A 160 -36.04 2.33 -11.44
C GLU A 160 -35.57 1.57 -12.70
N HIS A 161 -34.66 2.15 -13.50
CA HIS A 161 -34.07 1.44 -14.64
C HIS A 161 -33.21 0.25 -14.21
N VAL A 162 -32.44 0.36 -13.11
CA VAL A 162 -31.68 -0.77 -12.54
C VAL A 162 -32.61 -1.85 -12.03
N LYS A 163 -33.70 -1.51 -11.32
CA LYS A 163 -34.75 -2.47 -10.91
C LYS A 163 -35.33 -3.21 -12.10
N TYR A 164 -35.60 -2.51 -13.21
CA TYR A 164 -36.08 -3.12 -14.43
C TYR A 164 -35.09 -4.16 -14.97
N VAL A 165 -33.80 -3.83 -15.04
CA VAL A 165 -32.75 -4.76 -15.51
C VAL A 165 -32.66 -5.97 -14.58
N MET A 166 -32.62 -5.77 -13.26
CA MET A 166 -32.57 -6.87 -12.29
C MET A 166 -33.76 -7.84 -12.44
N LYS A 167 -34.96 -7.32 -12.74
CA LYS A 167 -36.17 -8.11 -12.90
C LYS A 167 -36.24 -8.86 -14.23
N HIS A 168 -35.88 -8.21 -15.34
CA HIS A 168 -36.11 -8.75 -16.69
C HIS A 168 -34.87 -9.38 -17.33
N ARG A 169 -33.67 -9.08 -16.80
CA ARG A 169 -32.38 -9.56 -17.31
C ARG A 169 -31.50 -10.08 -16.16
N PRO A 170 -31.96 -11.11 -15.44
CA PRO A 170 -31.37 -11.50 -14.17
C PRO A 170 -29.92 -11.99 -14.27
N ASP A 171 -29.51 -12.45 -15.45
CA ASP A 171 -28.18 -13.00 -15.69
C ASP A 171 -27.23 -11.98 -16.34
N THR A 172 -27.68 -10.74 -16.57
CA THR A 172 -26.79 -9.65 -16.98
C THR A 172 -26.00 -9.15 -15.76
N PRO A 173 -24.65 -9.21 -15.79
CA PRO A 173 -23.83 -8.74 -14.69
C PRO A 173 -24.00 -7.26 -14.41
N ILE A 174 -24.01 -6.89 -13.12
CA ILE A 174 -24.08 -5.50 -12.67
C ILE A 174 -22.91 -5.24 -11.73
N PHE A 175 -22.11 -4.22 -12.03
CA PHE A 175 -21.04 -3.75 -11.16
C PHE A 175 -21.22 -2.27 -10.79
N GLY A 176 -21.37 -1.98 -9.50
CA GLY A 176 -21.47 -0.61 -8.97
C GLY A 176 -20.25 -0.14 -8.19
N ILE A 177 -19.87 1.14 -8.35
CA ILE A 177 -18.79 1.79 -7.59
C ILE A 177 -19.34 3.01 -6.84
N CYS A 178 -19.03 3.13 -5.55
CA CYS A 178 -19.36 4.26 -4.69
C CYS A 178 -20.86 4.60 -4.71
N LEU A 179 -21.28 5.64 -5.44
CA LEU A 179 -22.71 5.93 -5.61
C LEU A 179 -23.44 4.77 -6.31
N GLY A 180 -22.78 4.04 -7.21
CA GLY A 180 -23.31 2.82 -7.82
C GLY A 180 -23.62 1.71 -6.80
N ASN A 181 -22.89 1.63 -5.68
CA ASN A 181 -23.23 0.72 -4.57
C ASN A 181 -24.57 1.10 -3.94
N GLN A 182 -24.77 2.39 -3.70
CA GLN A 182 -25.99 2.92 -3.11
C GLN A 182 -27.18 2.78 -4.06
N ILE A 183 -27.01 3.07 -5.35
CA ILE A 183 -28.05 2.89 -6.38
C ILE A 183 -28.45 1.41 -6.48
N LEU A 184 -27.49 0.48 -6.50
CA LEU A 184 -27.78 -0.94 -6.56
C LEU A 184 -28.51 -1.42 -5.30
N ALA A 185 -28.11 -0.95 -4.12
CA ALA A 185 -28.79 -1.25 -2.86
C ALA A 185 -30.24 -0.72 -2.83
N LEU A 186 -30.47 0.52 -3.27
CA LEU A 186 -31.82 1.10 -3.40
C LEU A 186 -32.67 0.32 -4.41
N ALA A 187 -32.07 -0.13 -5.52
CA ALA A 187 -32.74 -0.98 -6.50
C ALA A 187 -33.10 -2.35 -5.93
N ALA A 188 -32.25 -2.91 -5.07
CA ALA A 188 -32.53 -4.13 -4.32
C ALA A 188 -33.64 -3.97 -3.27
N GLY A 189 -33.95 -2.74 -2.85
CA GLY A 189 -34.97 -2.43 -1.83
C GLY A 189 -34.40 -2.12 -0.44
N ALA A 190 -33.09 -1.93 -0.30
CA ALA A 190 -32.47 -1.42 0.92
C ALA A 190 -32.61 0.10 1.03
N SER A 191 -32.20 0.66 2.17
CA SER A 191 -32.15 2.10 2.42
C SER A 191 -30.70 2.62 2.49
N THR A 192 -30.57 3.95 2.42
CA THR A 192 -29.30 4.66 2.54
C THR A 192 -29.45 5.80 3.53
N TYR A 193 -28.36 6.18 4.22
CA TYR A 193 -28.37 7.26 5.20
C TYR A 193 -27.17 8.20 5.02
N LYS A 194 -27.34 9.46 5.43
CA LYS A 194 -26.24 10.43 5.50
C LYS A 194 -25.34 10.08 6.68
N MET A 195 -24.05 9.92 6.42
CA MET A 195 -23.08 9.69 7.48
C MET A 195 -22.82 11.00 8.24
N ARG A 196 -22.56 10.90 9.55
CA ARG A 196 -22.17 12.06 10.38
C ARG A 196 -20.96 12.77 9.74
N PHE A 197 -19.92 12.01 9.47
CA PHE A 197 -18.82 12.39 8.59
C PHE A 197 -18.62 11.26 7.58
N GLY A 198 -18.36 11.62 6.34
CA GLY A 198 -18.14 10.64 5.27
C GLY A 198 -16.75 10.01 5.35
N ASN A 199 -16.59 8.81 4.78
CA ASN A 199 -15.25 8.25 4.59
C ASN A 199 -14.59 8.91 3.37
N ARG A 200 -13.54 9.70 3.65
CA ARG A 200 -12.78 10.47 2.66
C ARG A 200 -11.30 10.28 2.94
N GLY A 201 -10.60 9.58 2.05
CA GLY A 201 -9.17 9.32 2.22
C GLY A 201 -8.65 8.24 1.29
N MET A 202 -7.35 8.00 1.35
CA MET A 202 -6.63 7.00 0.54
C MET A 202 -6.12 5.82 1.38
N ASN A 203 -6.52 5.76 2.65
CA ASN A 203 -6.04 4.83 3.67
C ASN A 203 -7.20 4.11 4.38
N GLN A 204 -8.35 3.95 3.71
CA GLN A 204 -9.53 3.36 4.34
C GLN A 204 -9.45 1.82 4.27
N PRO A 205 -9.36 1.11 5.41
CA PRO A 205 -9.26 -0.33 5.45
C PRO A 205 -10.63 -0.98 5.25
N VAL A 206 -10.71 -1.87 4.26
CA VAL A 206 -11.90 -2.66 3.96
C VAL A 206 -11.57 -4.13 4.11
N VAL A 207 -12.35 -4.83 4.93
CA VAL A 207 -12.21 -6.28 5.14
C VAL A 207 -13.25 -7.01 4.29
N ASP A 208 -12.78 -7.87 3.39
CA ASP A 208 -13.62 -8.90 2.78
C ASP A 208 -13.77 -10.05 3.77
N LEU A 209 -14.92 -10.13 4.42
CA LEU A 209 -15.15 -11.11 5.49
C LEU A 209 -15.20 -12.56 5.00
N ARG A 210 -15.36 -12.79 3.70
CA ARG A 210 -15.33 -14.15 3.11
C ARG A 210 -13.91 -14.71 3.11
N THR A 211 -12.92 -13.85 2.89
CA THR A 211 -11.51 -14.22 2.77
C THR A 211 -10.68 -13.78 3.97
N GLN A 212 -11.23 -12.93 4.84
CA GLN A 212 -10.52 -12.21 5.91
C GLN A 212 -9.37 -11.33 5.39
N ARG A 213 -9.37 -11.01 4.09
CA ARG A 213 -8.39 -10.09 3.51
C ARG A 213 -8.80 -8.65 3.79
N CYS A 214 -7.83 -7.86 4.21
CA CYS A 214 -7.93 -6.42 4.35
C CYS A 214 -7.26 -5.75 3.16
N TYR A 215 -7.99 -4.81 2.55
CA TYR A 215 -7.51 -3.98 1.44
C TYR A 215 -7.51 -2.52 1.88
N ILE A 216 -6.49 -1.77 1.48
CA ILE A 216 -6.49 -0.31 1.66
C ILE A 216 -7.13 0.30 0.43
N THR A 217 -8.10 1.18 0.65
CA THR A 217 -8.96 1.70 -0.41
C THR A 217 -9.02 3.22 -0.41
N ALA A 218 -9.27 3.79 -1.59
CA ALA A 218 -9.64 5.19 -1.72
C ALA A 218 -11.15 5.36 -1.66
N GLN A 219 -11.60 6.30 -0.84
CA GLN A 219 -13.01 6.56 -0.59
C GLN A 219 -13.28 8.05 -0.59
N ASN A 220 -14.47 8.43 -1.06
CA ASN A 220 -14.92 9.82 -1.08
C ASN A 220 -16.45 9.94 -1.07
N HIS A 221 -17.11 9.30 -0.11
CA HIS A 221 -18.58 9.32 0.02
C HIS A 221 -19.02 9.92 1.36
N GLY A 222 -20.27 10.41 1.42
CA GLY A 222 -20.89 10.92 2.65
C GLY A 222 -22.26 10.30 2.94
N PHE A 223 -22.66 9.33 2.13
CA PHE A 223 -23.84 8.49 2.33
C PHE A 223 -23.37 7.03 2.35
N ALA A 224 -24.10 6.18 3.06
CA ALA A 224 -23.80 4.75 3.15
C ALA A 224 -25.08 3.93 3.02
N VAL A 225 -24.94 2.66 2.64
CA VAL A 225 -26.04 1.69 2.61
C VAL A 225 -26.32 1.21 4.03
N ASP A 226 -27.60 1.21 4.42
CA ASP A 226 -28.02 0.57 5.67
C ASP A 226 -28.09 -0.95 5.45
N GLN A 227 -27.01 -1.62 5.84
CA GLN A 227 -26.88 -3.07 5.75
C GLN A 227 -27.98 -3.86 6.48
N THR A 228 -28.66 -3.26 7.47
CA THR A 228 -29.74 -3.94 8.20
C THR A 228 -31.04 -4.06 7.40
N THR A 229 -31.13 -3.28 6.32
CA THR A 229 -32.29 -3.26 5.40
C THR A 229 -32.06 -4.05 4.13
N LEU A 230 -30.90 -4.70 3.97
CA LEU A 230 -30.61 -5.53 2.80
C LEU A 230 -31.54 -6.75 2.75
N PRO A 231 -32.15 -7.07 1.59
CA PRO A 231 -32.96 -8.28 1.45
C PRO A 231 -32.13 -9.55 1.63
N GLN A 232 -32.79 -10.65 2.00
CA GLN A 232 -32.20 -11.95 2.38
C GLN A 232 -31.18 -12.54 1.39
N HIS A 233 -31.25 -12.20 0.09
CA HIS A 233 -30.37 -12.75 -0.95
C HIS A 233 -29.17 -11.85 -1.28
N TRP A 234 -29.07 -10.67 -0.68
CA TRP A 234 -27.91 -9.80 -0.74
C TRP A 234 -27.01 -10.16 0.44
N VAL A 235 -26.07 -11.08 0.14
CA VAL A 235 -25.14 -11.88 0.98
C VAL A 235 -25.64 -13.28 1.41
N PRO A 236 -25.01 -14.39 0.95
CA PRO A 236 -25.14 -15.72 1.55
C PRO A 236 -23.89 -16.14 2.35
N LEU A 237 -24.08 -16.63 3.57
CA LEU A 237 -23.52 -17.87 4.13
C LEU A 237 -24.05 -17.99 5.57
N MET A 238 -24.89 -18.98 5.84
CA MET A 238 -25.35 -19.36 7.17
C MET A 238 -24.45 -20.46 7.71
N ASP A 239 -24.08 -20.37 8.99
CA ASP A 239 -24.51 -21.38 9.96
C ASP A 239 -24.50 -20.79 11.37
N ASN A 240 -25.68 -20.77 12.00
CA ASN A 240 -25.97 -20.50 13.42
C ASN A 240 -25.06 -19.49 14.15
N CYS A 241 -25.59 -18.28 14.32
CA CYS A 241 -25.03 -17.08 14.96
C CYS A 241 -24.03 -16.29 14.09
N TYR A 242 -24.32 -14.99 13.96
CA TYR A 242 -23.57 -13.93 13.25
C TYR A 242 -23.86 -13.79 11.74
N TRP A 243 -24.56 -12.72 11.39
CA TRP A 243 -24.81 -12.26 10.02
C TRP A 243 -23.48 -11.94 9.31
N LEU A 244 -23.04 -12.79 8.39
CA LEU A 244 -21.87 -12.54 7.55
C LEU A 244 -22.16 -11.39 6.58
N ARG A 245 -21.29 -10.37 6.58
CA ARG A 245 -21.32 -9.22 5.64
C ARG A 245 -20.26 -9.49 4.55
N TRP A 246 -20.30 -8.80 3.40
CA TRP A 246 -19.24 -8.97 2.39
C TRP A 246 -18.03 -8.07 2.67
N ASN A 247 -18.11 -6.80 2.29
CA ASN A 247 -17.07 -5.80 2.54
C ASN A 247 -17.53 -4.87 3.66
N VAL A 248 -16.67 -4.69 4.68
CA VAL A 248 -16.94 -3.78 5.80
C VAL A 248 -15.73 -2.90 6.07
N ASN A 249 -16.01 -1.66 6.49
CA ASN A 249 -14.95 -0.76 6.92
C ASN A 249 -14.40 -1.23 8.28
N ALA A 250 -13.09 -1.43 8.39
CA ALA A 250 -12.50 -1.93 9.62
C ALA A 250 -12.53 -0.91 10.78
N ASN A 251 -12.67 0.39 10.46
CA ASN A 251 -12.65 1.46 11.46
C ASN A 251 -14.03 1.73 12.07
N ASP A 252 -15.09 1.71 11.25
CA ASP A 252 -16.44 2.13 11.68
C ASP A 252 -17.55 1.09 11.42
N GLY A 253 -17.24 -0.03 10.78
CA GLY A 253 -18.18 -1.13 10.53
C GLY A 253 -19.29 -0.83 9.51
N THR A 254 -19.17 0.27 8.75
CA THR A 254 -20.09 0.64 7.68
C THR A 254 -19.99 -0.31 6.48
N ASN A 255 -21.04 -0.33 5.65
CA ASN A 255 -21.08 -1.15 4.44
C ASN A 255 -20.09 -0.63 3.39
N GLU A 256 -19.25 -1.53 2.88
CA GLU A 256 -18.26 -1.20 1.85
C GLU A 256 -18.50 -1.93 0.52
N GLY A 257 -19.61 -2.64 0.43
CA GLY A 257 -20.02 -3.36 -0.77
C GLY A 257 -21.10 -4.40 -0.50
N ILE A 258 -21.82 -4.76 -1.56
CA ILE A 258 -22.87 -5.78 -1.52
C ILE A 258 -22.70 -6.73 -2.71
N ILE A 259 -23.10 -7.98 -2.53
CA ILE A 259 -23.05 -9.01 -3.57
C ILE A 259 -24.29 -9.89 -3.45
N HIS A 260 -24.90 -10.21 -4.59
CA HIS A 260 -26.03 -11.13 -4.61
C HIS A 260 -25.55 -12.58 -4.49
N SER A 261 -26.34 -13.40 -3.81
CA SER A 261 -26.00 -14.79 -3.48
C SER A 261 -25.89 -15.73 -4.68
N SER A 262 -26.68 -15.49 -5.72
CA SER A 262 -26.81 -16.38 -6.88
C SER A 262 -26.81 -15.67 -8.23
N LYS A 263 -26.69 -14.34 -8.24
CA LYS A 263 -26.78 -13.51 -9.45
C LYS A 263 -25.48 -12.72 -9.61
N PRO A 264 -25.05 -12.40 -10.83
CA PRO A 264 -23.77 -11.73 -11.09
C PRO A 264 -23.81 -10.23 -10.77
N TRP A 265 -24.36 -9.86 -9.61
CA TRP A 265 -24.54 -8.48 -9.19
C TRP A 265 -23.70 -8.21 -7.96
N PHE A 266 -22.84 -7.21 -8.06
CA PHE A 266 -22.02 -6.78 -6.96
C PHE A 266 -21.70 -5.29 -7.05
N SER A 267 -21.31 -4.71 -5.93
CA SER A 267 -20.84 -3.34 -5.88
C SER A 267 -19.93 -3.10 -4.70
N VAL A 268 -19.13 -2.06 -4.80
CA VAL A 268 -18.22 -1.61 -3.75
C VAL A 268 -18.41 -0.13 -3.49
N GLN A 269 -18.29 0.28 -2.23
CA GLN A 269 -18.48 1.67 -1.80
C GLN A 269 -17.23 2.53 -2.03
N PHE A 270 -16.07 1.88 -2.12
CA PHE A 270 -14.77 2.48 -2.43
C PHE A 270 -14.48 2.53 -3.94
N HIS A 271 -13.34 3.10 -4.31
CA HIS A 271 -12.94 3.41 -5.68
C HIS A 271 -11.77 2.53 -6.17
N PRO A 272 -12.02 1.31 -6.69
CA PRO A 272 -10.97 0.41 -7.19
C PRO A 272 -10.22 0.97 -8.39
N GLU A 273 -10.78 1.95 -9.11
CA GLU A 273 -10.10 2.64 -10.20
C GLU A 273 -8.98 3.58 -9.72
N ALA A 274 -8.86 3.83 -8.41
CA ALA A 274 -7.80 4.66 -7.82
C ALA A 274 -7.68 6.06 -8.48
N LYS A 275 -6.46 6.49 -8.85
CA LYS A 275 -6.09 7.86 -9.28
C LYS A 275 -6.45 8.91 -8.22
N GLY A 276 -5.59 8.95 -7.20
CA GLY A 276 -5.87 9.53 -5.88
C GLY A 276 -6.09 8.43 -4.85
N GLY A 277 -5.22 7.42 -4.82
CA GLY A 277 -5.43 6.23 -3.99
C GLY A 277 -4.66 4.97 -4.41
N PRO A 278 -4.64 3.93 -3.55
CA PRO A 278 -4.05 2.63 -3.84
C PRO A 278 -4.84 1.86 -4.91
N THR A 279 -4.13 1.02 -5.67
CA THR A 279 -4.68 0.12 -6.70
C THR A 279 -4.97 -1.29 -6.19
N ASP A 280 -5.00 -1.50 -4.87
CA ASP A 280 -5.08 -2.82 -4.21
C ASP A 280 -6.35 -3.61 -4.54
N THR A 281 -7.35 -2.98 -5.18
CA THR A 281 -8.67 -3.55 -5.48
C THR A 281 -9.06 -3.50 -6.96
N ASP A 282 -8.11 -3.20 -7.86
CA ASP A 282 -8.35 -3.16 -9.31
C ASP A 282 -8.82 -4.52 -9.89
N PHE A 283 -8.47 -5.62 -9.24
CA PHE A 283 -8.92 -6.98 -9.60
C PHE A 283 -10.45 -7.14 -9.67
N LEU A 284 -11.21 -6.25 -9.02
CA LEU A 284 -12.68 -6.24 -9.10
C LEU A 284 -13.19 -5.97 -10.54
N PHE A 285 -12.42 -5.26 -11.37
CA PHE A 285 -12.74 -5.11 -12.78
C PHE A 285 -12.62 -6.45 -13.52
N ASN A 286 -11.65 -7.29 -13.17
CA ASN A 286 -11.51 -8.63 -13.73
C ASN A 286 -12.66 -9.55 -13.30
N TYR A 287 -13.17 -9.42 -12.06
CA TYR A 287 -14.37 -10.15 -11.61
C TYR A 287 -15.59 -9.78 -12.44
N PHE A 288 -15.77 -8.50 -12.77
CA PHE A 288 -16.86 -8.07 -13.63
C PHE A 288 -16.76 -8.70 -15.03
N LEU A 289 -15.56 -8.73 -15.63
CA LEU A 289 -15.36 -9.41 -16.91
C LEU A 289 -15.61 -10.92 -16.82
N GLN A 290 -15.17 -11.56 -15.74
CA GLN A 290 -15.42 -12.98 -15.50
C GLN A 290 -16.92 -13.27 -15.43
N PHE A 291 -17.71 -12.45 -14.73
CA PHE A 291 -19.16 -12.61 -14.70
C PHE A 291 -19.83 -12.39 -16.05
N ILE A 292 -19.28 -11.53 -16.92
CA ILE A 292 -19.79 -11.38 -18.28
C ILE A 292 -19.52 -12.64 -19.11
N ALA A 293 -18.34 -13.24 -18.95
CA ALA A 293 -17.99 -14.47 -19.65
C ALA A 293 -18.77 -15.69 -19.12
N GLU A 294 -18.98 -15.76 -17.81
CA GLU A 294 -19.64 -16.86 -17.11
C GLU A 294 -20.57 -16.32 -16.00
N PRO A 295 -21.84 -16.00 -16.31
CA PRO A 295 -22.80 -15.43 -15.36
C PRO A 295 -23.12 -16.33 -14.15
N THR A 296 -22.84 -17.62 -14.25
CA THR A 296 -23.02 -18.62 -13.18
C THR A 296 -21.79 -18.80 -12.30
N ALA A 297 -20.67 -18.12 -12.61
CA ALA A 297 -19.46 -18.22 -11.82
C ALA A 297 -19.73 -17.79 -10.37
N SER A 298 -19.17 -18.52 -9.41
CA SER A 298 -19.13 -18.09 -8.00
C SER A 298 -17.72 -17.62 -7.68
N VAL A 299 -17.56 -16.33 -7.37
CA VAL A 299 -16.31 -15.74 -6.84
C VAL A 299 -16.23 -15.85 -5.31
N VAL A 300 -17.08 -16.69 -4.69
CA VAL A 300 -17.02 -16.95 -3.25
C VAL A 300 -15.99 -18.03 -2.98
N THR A 301 -14.73 -17.62 -2.81
CA THR A 301 -13.70 -18.47 -2.23
C THR A 301 -13.59 -18.14 -0.75
N THR A 302 -14.18 -18.96 0.12
CA THR A 302 -13.96 -18.82 1.57
C THR A 302 -12.57 -19.32 1.92
N MET A 303 -11.78 -18.53 2.64
CA MET A 303 -10.51 -19.01 3.21
C MET A 303 -10.78 -19.63 4.58
N PRO A 304 -10.25 -20.83 4.88
CA PRO A 304 -10.40 -21.43 6.20
C PRO A 304 -9.69 -20.57 7.26
N TYR A 305 -10.44 -20.17 8.30
CA TYR A 305 -9.86 -19.48 9.44
C TYR A 305 -8.89 -20.41 10.18
N SER A 306 -7.62 -20.02 10.24
CA SER A 306 -6.59 -20.77 10.96
C SER A 306 -6.47 -20.25 12.39
N LEU A 307 -6.75 -21.11 13.37
CA LEU A 307 -6.54 -20.80 14.79
C LEU A 307 -5.10 -20.32 15.04
N PRO A 308 -4.88 -19.34 15.94
CA PRO A 308 -3.53 -18.91 16.30
C PRO A 308 -2.72 -20.06 16.91
N THR A 309 -1.49 -20.26 16.43
CA THR A 309 -0.54 -21.16 17.09
C THR A 309 -0.14 -20.56 18.43
N LEU A 310 -0.31 -21.33 19.52
CA LEU A 310 0.08 -20.91 20.87
C LEU A 310 1.55 -21.28 21.12
N TYR A 311 2.37 -20.27 21.42
CA TYR A 311 3.75 -20.44 21.86
C TYR A 311 3.83 -20.18 23.36
N ARG A 312 4.62 -20.95 24.10
CA ARG A 312 4.80 -20.76 25.55
C ARG A 312 6.06 -19.96 25.84
N LYS A 313 7.14 -20.23 25.11
CA LYS A 313 8.43 -19.57 25.34
C LYS A 313 9.11 -19.17 24.04
N VAL A 314 9.52 -17.90 23.95
CA VAL A 314 10.19 -17.33 22.78
C VAL A 314 11.54 -16.75 23.17
N LEU A 315 12.56 -17.12 22.41
CA LEU A 315 13.90 -16.56 22.48
C LEU A 315 14.01 -15.32 21.58
N VAL A 316 14.46 -14.21 22.13
CA VAL A 316 14.69 -12.94 21.43
C VAL A 316 16.20 -12.70 21.36
N LEU A 317 16.71 -12.54 20.15
CA LEU A 317 18.11 -12.17 19.93
C LEU A 317 18.24 -10.65 19.91
N GLY A 318 18.99 -10.09 20.87
CA GLY A 318 19.32 -8.67 20.91
C GLY A 318 20.42 -8.29 19.91
N SER A 319 20.73 -7.00 19.83
CA SER A 319 21.71 -6.47 18.86
C SER A 319 23.17 -6.65 19.25
N GLY A 320 23.48 -6.96 20.51
CA GLY A 320 24.86 -6.92 20.97
C GLY A 320 25.33 -5.51 21.30
N GLY A 321 26.64 -5.29 21.24
CA GLY A 321 27.24 -3.98 21.47
C GLY A 321 26.85 -2.96 20.38
N LEU A 322 26.81 -1.68 20.73
CA LEU A 322 26.52 -0.61 19.78
C LEU A 322 27.74 -0.39 18.87
N THR A 323 27.51 -0.38 17.56
CA THR A 323 28.52 -0.04 16.54
C THR A 323 27.95 1.00 15.59
N ILE A 324 28.82 1.74 14.88
CA ILE A 324 28.35 2.65 13.82
C ILE A 324 27.54 1.82 12.81
N GLY A 325 26.31 2.26 12.50
CA GLY A 325 25.37 1.54 11.64
C GLY A 325 24.46 0.53 12.34
N GLN A 326 24.69 0.20 13.62
CA GLN A 326 23.84 -0.67 14.43
C GLN A 326 23.73 -0.14 15.87
N ALA A 327 22.76 0.72 16.13
CA ALA A 327 22.67 1.52 17.36
C ALA A 327 21.42 1.19 18.21
N GLY A 328 20.84 2.21 18.86
CA GLY A 328 19.75 2.07 19.84
C GLY A 328 18.39 1.72 19.25
N GLU A 329 18.22 1.75 17.93
CA GLU A 329 17.00 1.34 17.22
C GLU A 329 16.59 -0.10 17.56
N PHE A 330 17.57 -0.98 17.81
CA PHE A 330 17.32 -2.38 18.15
C PHE A 330 17.02 -2.60 19.64
N ASP A 331 17.47 -1.69 20.52
CA ASP A 331 17.03 -1.67 21.92
C ASP A 331 15.53 -1.32 21.98
N TYR A 332 15.10 -0.31 21.23
CA TYR A 332 13.68 0.04 21.07
C TYR A 332 12.88 -1.13 20.48
N SER A 333 13.34 -1.67 19.35
CA SER A 333 12.65 -2.73 18.62
C SER A 333 12.50 -4.01 19.44
N GLY A 334 13.61 -4.47 20.03
CA GLY A 334 13.61 -5.66 20.87
C GLY A 334 12.75 -5.50 22.13
N SER A 335 12.66 -4.29 22.68
CA SER A 335 11.79 -4.00 23.83
C SER A 335 10.30 -4.05 23.45
N GLN A 336 9.90 -3.55 22.27
CA GLN A 336 8.52 -3.67 21.80
C GLN A 336 8.14 -5.14 21.54
N ALA A 337 9.04 -5.93 20.95
CA ALA A 337 8.83 -7.37 20.76
C ALA A 337 8.58 -8.11 22.09
N ILE A 338 9.38 -7.80 23.12
CA ILE A 338 9.21 -8.36 24.47
C ILE A 338 7.87 -7.94 25.07
N LYS A 339 7.47 -6.68 24.90
CA LYS A 339 6.16 -6.19 25.33
C LYS A 339 5.01 -6.94 24.64
N ALA A 340 5.09 -7.16 23.33
CA ALA A 340 4.09 -7.90 22.58
C ALA A 340 3.99 -9.37 23.04
N LEU A 341 5.13 -10.03 23.33
CA LEU A 341 5.14 -11.37 23.92
C LEU A 341 4.46 -11.40 25.28
N LYS A 342 4.74 -10.41 26.13
CA LYS A 342 4.13 -10.28 27.47
C LYS A 342 2.62 -10.09 27.40
N GLU A 343 2.14 -9.23 26.50
CA GLU A 343 0.69 -9.02 26.27
C GLU A 343 0.01 -10.28 25.73
N ALA A 344 0.72 -11.09 24.93
CA ALA A 344 0.25 -12.38 24.45
C ALA A 344 0.37 -13.53 25.49
N GLY A 345 0.89 -13.26 26.69
CA GLY A 345 1.10 -14.28 27.73
C GLY A 345 2.21 -15.29 27.41
N VAL A 346 3.16 -14.90 26.56
CA VAL A 346 4.29 -15.74 26.12
C VAL A 346 5.54 -15.36 26.90
N MET A 347 6.22 -16.35 27.48
CA MET A 347 7.46 -16.14 28.23
C MET A 347 8.59 -15.72 27.29
N SER A 348 9.26 -14.62 27.62
CA SER A 348 10.34 -14.03 26.83
C SER A 348 11.72 -14.34 27.44
N ILE A 349 12.63 -14.84 26.61
CA ILE A 349 14.05 -14.99 26.94
C ILE A 349 14.85 -14.08 26.05
N LEU A 350 15.68 -13.22 26.64
CA LEU A 350 16.56 -12.33 25.90
C LEU A 350 18.01 -12.81 25.99
N ILE A 351 18.72 -12.83 24.85
CA ILE A 351 20.19 -12.83 24.82
C ILE A 351 20.65 -11.47 24.32
N ASN A 352 21.31 -10.71 25.18
CA ASN A 352 21.95 -9.45 24.80
C ASN A 352 23.14 -9.16 25.74
N PRO A 353 24.38 -9.09 25.23
CA PRO A 353 25.55 -8.80 26.05
C PRO A 353 25.63 -7.31 26.47
N ASN A 354 24.87 -6.42 25.84
CA ASN A 354 24.93 -4.99 26.14
C ASN A 354 24.12 -4.65 27.40
N ILE A 355 24.85 -4.48 28.50
CA ILE A 355 24.31 -4.16 29.84
C ILE A 355 23.69 -2.75 29.94
N ALA A 356 23.90 -1.89 28.95
CA ALA A 356 23.44 -0.50 28.94
C ALA A 356 22.15 -0.30 28.11
N THR A 357 21.32 -1.34 27.97
CA THR A 357 20.08 -1.29 27.18
C THR A 357 18.83 -1.37 28.05
N VAL A 358 17.76 -0.69 27.63
CA VAL A 358 16.45 -0.79 28.27
C VAL A 358 15.91 -2.22 28.17
N GLN A 359 16.20 -2.92 27.06
CA GLN A 359 15.85 -4.32 26.83
C GLN A 359 16.32 -5.25 27.96
N THR A 360 17.47 -4.96 28.56
CA THR A 360 18.08 -5.76 29.64
C THR A 360 17.68 -5.30 31.06
N SER A 361 16.81 -4.31 31.18
CA SER A 361 16.34 -3.81 32.48
C SER A 361 15.51 -4.86 33.22
N ALA A 362 15.61 -4.85 34.55
CA ALA A 362 14.86 -5.78 35.41
C ALA A 362 13.35 -5.69 35.15
N GLY A 363 12.71 -6.84 34.90
CA GLY A 363 11.26 -6.92 34.65
C GLY A 363 10.81 -6.63 33.22
N MET A 364 11.74 -6.31 32.31
CA MET A 364 11.45 -6.18 30.87
C MET A 364 11.18 -7.56 30.25
N ALA A 365 12.21 -8.41 30.16
CA ALA A 365 12.07 -9.82 29.79
C ALA A 365 11.97 -10.72 31.03
N ASP A 366 11.38 -11.91 30.88
CA ASP A 366 11.26 -12.87 31.99
C ASP A 366 12.61 -13.48 32.37
N ARG A 367 13.50 -13.66 31.38
CA ARG A 367 14.89 -14.10 31.59
C ARG A 367 15.83 -13.34 30.67
N VAL A 368 16.96 -12.89 31.21
CA VAL A 368 18.01 -12.19 30.46
C VAL A 368 19.33 -12.94 30.59
N TYR A 369 19.97 -13.19 29.46
CA TYR A 369 21.30 -13.77 29.34
C TYR A 369 22.26 -12.72 28.78
N PHE A 370 23.20 -12.27 29.61
CA PHE A 370 24.30 -11.39 29.21
C PHE A 370 25.42 -12.21 28.54
N LEU A 371 25.11 -12.78 27.38
CA LEU A 371 26.01 -13.62 26.59
C LEU A 371 26.19 -13.05 25.18
N PRO A 372 27.32 -13.28 24.50
CA PRO A 372 27.49 -12.91 23.10
C PRO A 372 26.40 -13.53 22.21
N VAL A 373 25.91 -12.78 21.23
CA VAL A 373 24.95 -13.26 20.22
C VAL A 373 25.71 -14.02 19.12
N THR A 374 26.23 -15.19 19.49
CA THR A 374 26.94 -16.09 18.57
C THR A 374 26.32 -17.50 18.61
N PRO A 375 26.45 -18.31 17.53
CA PRO A 375 25.82 -19.62 17.46
C PRO A 375 26.15 -20.52 18.67
N GLU A 376 27.39 -20.51 19.15
CA GLU A 376 27.82 -21.32 20.29
C GLU A 376 27.02 -21.02 21.57
N PHE A 377 26.87 -19.74 21.93
CA PHE A 377 26.15 -19.35 23.14
C PHE A 377 24.63 -19.48 22.96
N VAL A 378 24.11 -19.17 21.77
CA VAL A 378 22.67 -19.31 21.49
C VAL A 378 22.25 -20.77 21.59
N VAL A 379 23.03 -21.73 21.08
CA VAL A 379 22.76 -23.17 21.23
C VAL A 379 22.69 -23.57 22.71
N LYS A 380 23.64 -23.14 23.54
CA LYS A 380 23.65 -23.43 24.98
C LYS A 380 22.39 -22.91 25.69
N VAL A 381 21.89 -21.72 25.29
CA VAL A 381 20.64 -21.18 25.83
C VAL A 381 19.43 -21.96 25.33
N ILE A 382 19.38 -22.33 24.04
CA ILE A 382 18.32 -23.18 23.48
C ILE A 382 18.25 -24.53 24.22
N GLU A 383 19.38 -25.17 24.50
CA GLU A 383 19.44 -26.44 25.23
C GLU A 383 18.89 -26.33 26.65
N ARG A 384 19.24 -25.25 27.35
CA ARG A 384 18.81 -24.98 28.73
C ARG A 384 17.34 -24.60 28.81
N GLU A 385 16.90 -23.72 27.92
CA GLU A 385 15.60 -23.09 28.02
C GLU A 385 14.51 -23.79 27.21
N LYS A 386 14.87 -24.52 26.16
CA LYS A 386 13.95 -25.22 25.25
C LYS A 386 12.81 -24.29 24.76
N PRO A 387 13.14 -23.17 24.09
CA PRO A 387 12.12 -22.26 23.56
C PRO A 387 11.34 -22.92 22.41
N ASP A 388 10.06 -22.58 22.26
CA ASP A 388 9.22 -23.05 21.15
C ASP A 388 9.50 -22.24 19.87
N GLY A 389 9.90 -20.97 20.04
CA GLY A 389 10.15 -20.06 18.93
C GLY A 389 11.30 -19.10 19.15
N ILE A 390 11.75 -18.46 18.07
CA ILE A 390 12.83 -17.48 18.07
C ILE A 390 12.49 -16.25 17.22
N PHE A 391 12.81 -15.08 17.75
CA PHE A 391 12.79 -13.80 17.04
C PHE A 391 14.23 -13.37 16.69
N ALA A 392 14.49 -13.31 15.38
CA ALA A 392 15.80 -12.94 14.82
C ALA A 392 15.82 -11.55 14.15
N ALA A 393 14.66 -11.01 13.77
CA ALA A 393 14.54 -9.78 12.98
C ALA A 393 14.66 -8.47 13.81
N PHE A 394 14.83 -8.55 15.12
CA PHE A 394 14.76 -7.40 16.04
C PHE A 394 16.13 -6.95 16.56
N GLY A 395 17.19 -7.72 16.32
CA GLY A 395 18.54 -7.49 16.84
C GLY A 395 19.56 -7.10 15.77
N GLY A 396 19.12 -6.45 14.68
CA GLY A 396 20.00 -6.01 13.60
C GLY A 396 20.74 -7.16 12.90
N GLN A 397 21.87 -6.82 12.27
CA GLN A 397 22.63 -7.78 11.47
C GLN A 397 23.29 -8.86 12.33
N THR A 398 23.69 -8.54 13.56
CA THR A 398 24.29 -9.50 14.50
C THR A 398 23.34 -10.67 14.79
N ALA A 399 22.09 -10.37 15.15
CA ALA A 399 21.08 -11.40 15.40
C ALA A 399 20.74 -12.18 14.13
N LEU A 400 20.61 -11.50 13.00
CA LEU A 400 20.27 -12.09 11.72
C LEU A 400 21.33 -13.09 11.26
N ASN A 401 22.60 -12.68 11.24
CA ASN A 401 23.73 -13.52 10.86
C ASN A 401 23.88 -14.73 11.80
N CYS A 402 23.61 -14.54 13.10
CA CYS A 402 23.60 -15.64 14.05
C CYS A 402 22.50 -16.66 13.71
N ALA A 403 21.28 -16.19 13.44
CA ALA A 403 20.15 -17.05 13.08
C ALA A 403 20.38 -17.81 11.76
N VAL A 404 20.97 -17.16 10.75
CA VAL A 404 21.34 -17.82 9.48
C VAL A 404 22.33 -18.97 9.71
N LYS A 405 23.39 -18.74 10.51
CA LYS A 405 24.37 -19.79 10.84
C LYS A 405 23.74 -20.96 11.61
N LEU A 406 22.82 -20.66 12.53
CA LEU A 406 22.08 -21.69 13.28
C LEU A 406 21.16 -22.51 12.38
N TYR A 407 20.50 -21.85 11.43
CA TYR A 407 19.65 -22.50 10.44
C TYR A 407 20.46 -23.43 9.53
N GLN A 408 21.57 -22.96 8.96
CA GLN A 408 22.46 -23.76 8.12
C GLN A 408 23.07 -24.96 8.87
N ALA A 409 23.30 -24.82 10.18
CA ALA A 409 23.77 -25.91 11.04
C ALA A 409 22.65 -26.88 11.49
N GLY A 410 21.40 -26.70 11.05
CA GLY A 410 20.27 -27.56 11.39
C GLY A 410 19.81 -27.46 12.85
N VAL A 411 20.21 -26.40 13.57
CA VAL A 411 19.93 -26.26 15.01
C VAL A 411 18.43 -26.13 15.28
N PHE A 412 17.73 -25.32 14.48
CA PHE A 412 16.29 -25.09 14.68
C PHE A 412 15.46 -26.36 14.51
N GLU A 413 15.81 -27.21 13.55
CA GLU A 413 15.18 -28.52 13.36
C GLU A 413 15.52 -29.48 14.51
N LYS A 414 16.81 -29.59 14.86
CA LYS A 414 17.31 -30.46 15.94
C LYS A 414 16.63 -30.21 17.29
N TYR A 415 16.38 -28.94 17.64
CA TYR A 415 15.77 -28.55 18.91
C TYR A 415 14.29 -28.18 18.78
N ASN A 416 13.68 -28.35 17.61
CA ASN A 416 12.29 -27.98 17.30
C ASN A 416 11.93 -26.53 17.67
N VAL A 417 12.82 -25.59 17.36
CA VAL A 417 12.60 -24.14 17.57
C VAL A 417 12.07 -23.53 16.27
N LYS A 418 10.91 -22.87 16.31
CA LYS A 418 10.33 -22.22 15.13
C LYS A 418 10.80 -20.79 14.97
N VAL A 419 11.23 -20.43 13.75
CA VAL A 419 11.50 -19.03 13.43
C VAL A 419 10.17 -18.30 13.27
N LEU A 420 9.95 -17.29 14.11
CA LEU A 420 8.72 -16.51 14.14
C LEU A 420 8.86 -15.26 13.26
N GLY A 421 7.86 -15.00 12.42
CA GLY A 421 7.90 -13.95 11.41
C GLY A 421 8.54 -14.44 10.10
N THR A 422 9.32 -13.58 9.47
CA THR A 422 9.99 -13.87 8.20
C THR A 422 10.94 -15.06 8.33
N GLN A 423 10.79 -16.03 7.44
CA GLN A 423 11.59 -17.25 7.46
C GLN A 423 13.03 -16.97 6.98
N ILE A 424 13.99 -17.77 7.46
CA ILE A 424 15.42 -17.57 7.17
C ILE A 424 15.73 -17.66 5.67
N ASP A 425 15.02 -18.52 4.93
CA ASP A 425 15.17 -18.58 3.47
C ASP A 425 14.80 -17.26 2.77
N ALA A 426 13.76 -16.56 3.26
CA ALA A 426 13.38 -15.27 2.72
C ALA A 426 14.42 -14.19 3.05
N ILE A 427 14.96 -14.21 4.27
CA ILE A 427 16.06 -13.33 4.68
C ILE A 427 17.30 -13.56 3.80
N MET A 428 17.71 -14.81 3.58
CA MET A 428 18.88 -15.11 2.74
C MET A 428 18.67 -14.62 1.31
N LYS A 429 17.46 -14.71 0.77
CA LYS A 429 17.12 -14.18 -0.56
C LYS A 429 17.21 -12.66 -0.67
N THR A 430 17.01 -11.92 0.43
CA THR A 430 17.14 -10.44 0.41
C THR A 430 18.57 -9.97 0.62
N GLU A 431 19.38 -10.74 1.36
CA GLU A 431 20.80 -10.42 1.62
C GLU A 431 21.72 -10.85 0.46
N ASP A 432 21.37 -11.93 -0.25
CA ASP A 432 22.09 -12.37 -1.45
C ASP A 432 21.57 -11.65 -2.69
N ARG A 433 22.45 -10.91 -3.35
CA ARG A 433 22.07 -10.03 -4.46
C ARG A 433 21.63 -10.77 -5.72
N ASP A 434 22.22 -11.93 -6.00
CA ASP A 434 21.87 -12.73 -7.18
C ASP A 434 20.51 -13.40 -6.97
N LEU A 435 20.23 -13.87 -5.75
CA LEU A 435 18.90 -14.37 -5.38
C LEU A 435 17.86 -13.25 -5.39
N PHE A 436 18.21 -12.07 -4.89
CA PHE A 436 17.32 -10.90 -4.89
C PHE A 436 16.99 -10.45 -6.32
N SER A 437 17.98 -10.40 -7.22
CA SER A 437 17.75 -10.09 -8.64
C SER A 437 16.72 -11.05 -9.25
N LYS A 438 16.87 -12.35 -9.01
CA LYS A 438 15.93 -13.37 -9.54
C LYS A 438 14.50 -13.17 -9.01
N VAL A 439 14.35 -12.75 -7.75
CA VAL A 439 13.04 -12.44 -7.16
C VAL A 439 12.41 -11.21 -7.83
N VAL A 440 13.19 -10.15 -8.03
CA VAL A 440 12.75 -8.92 -8.67
C VAL A 440 12.38 -9.18 -10.15
N ASP A 441 13.20 -9.94 -10.86
CA ASP A 441 12.95 -10.35 -12.25
C ASP A 441 11.70 -11.23 -12.38
N ALA A 442 11.46 -12.15 -11.43
CA ALA A 442 10.24 -12.95 -11.39
C ALA A 442 8.98 -12.11 -11.14
N CYS A 443 9.14 -10.94 -10.51
CA CYS A 443 8.08 -9.94 -10.39
C CYS A 443 7.97 -9.04 -11.63
N GLY A 444 8.81 -9.18 -12.66
CA GLY A 444 8.82 -8.30 -13.83
C GLY A 444 9.23 -6.86 -13.50
N GLU A 445 9.93 -6.66 -12.38
CA GLU A 445 10.48 -5.38 -11.95
C GLU A 445 11.98 -5.34 -12.24
N LYS A 446 12.65 -4.20 -12.01
CA LYS A 446 14.07 -4.01 -12.35
C LYS A 446 14.90 -3.58 -11.15
N ILE A 447 15.97 -4.30 -10.86
CA ILE A 447 17.06 -3.81 -10.00
C ILE A 447 17.99 -2.88 -10.77
N ALA A 448 18.84 -2.14 -10.06
CA ALA A 448 19.97 -1.47 -10.68
C ALA A 448 20.86 -2.50 -11.40
N GLU A 449 21.26 -2.22 -12.65
CA GLU A 449 22.15 -3.10 -13.42
C GLU A 449 23.45 -3.32 -12.64
N SER A 450 23.78 -4.58 -12.41
CA SER A 450 24.91 -4.94 -11.56
C SER A 450 25.56 -6.24 -11.96
N SER A 451 26.82 -6.43 -11.54
CA SER A 451 27.54 -7.68 -11.69
C SER A 451 28.41 -7.95 -10.47
N CYS A 452 28.33 -9.17 -9.94
CA CYS A 452 29.22 -9.67 -8.91
C CYS A 452 30.55 -10.12 -9.54
N CYS A 453 31.68 -9.73 -8.95
CA CYS A 453 33.01 -10.03 -9.46
C CYS A 453 33.94 -10.42 -8.30
N ASP A 454 34.76 -11.44 -8.48
CA ASP A 454 35.76 -11.92 -7.53
C ASP A 454 37.20 -11.52 -7.95
N SER A 455 37.34 -10.88 -9.10
CA SER A 455 38.62 -10.47 -9.68
C SER A 455 38.56 -9.09 -10.33
N VAL A 456 39.69 -8.40 -10.37
CA VAL A 456 39.82 -7.11 -11.07
C VAL A 456 39.50 -7.24 -12.58
N PRO A 457 40.00 -8.24 -13.33
CA PRO A 457 39.64 -8.43 -14.73
C PRO A 457 38.13 -8.59 -14.98
N ASP A 458 37.43 -9.32 -14.11
CA ASP A 458 35.99 -9.53 -14.27
C ASP A 458 35.20 -8.26 -13.93
N ALA A 459 35.66 -7.50 -12.94
CA ALA A 459 35.11 -6.18 -12.64
C ALA A 459 35.24 -5.21 -13.82
N VAL A 460 36.39 -5.20 -14.53
CA VAL A 460 36.59 -4.37 -15.72
C VAL A 460 35.60 -4.74 -16.82
N LYS A 461 35.47 -6.04 -17.15
CA LYS A 461 34.50 -6.52 -18.15
C LYS A 461 33.06 -6.16 -17.78
N ALA A 462 32.71 -6.28 -16.50
CA ALA A 462 31.40 -5.89 -16.00
C ALA A 462 31.15 -4.39 -16.19
N ALA A 463 32.12 -3.54 -15.82
CA ALA A 463 32.00 -2.09 -15.97
C ALA A 463 31.93 -1.65 -17.45
N GLU A 464 32.65 -2.32 -18.36
CA GLU A 464 32.54 -2.08 -19.81
C GLU A 464 31.13 -2.41 -20.35
N LYS A 465 30.54 -3.50 -19.86
CA LYS A 465 29.17 -3.91 -20.23
C LYS A 465 28.11 -2.96 -19.69
N ILE A 466 28.23 -2.54 -18.43
CA ILE A 466 27.28 -1.63 -17.74
C ILE A 466 27.45 -0.17 -18.21
N GLY A 467 28.68 0.20 -18.56
CA GLY A 467 29.08 1.55 -18.95
C GLY A 467 29.29 2.49 -17.75
N TYR A 468 30.43 3.18 -17.75
CA TYR A 468 30.80 4.18 -16.75
C TYR A 468 29.85 5.40 -16.72
N PRO A 469 29.75 6.11 -15.57
CA PRO A 469 30.34 5.78 -14.28
C PRO A 469 29.65 4.58 -13.60
N VAL A 470 30.41 3.84 -12.81
CA VAL A 470 29.91 2.70 -12.01
C VAL A 470 30.21 2.89 -10.53
N LEU A 471 29.41 2.27 -9.67
CA LEU A 471 29.64 2.20 -8.23
C LEU A 471 30.26 0.84 -7.90
N VAL A 472 31.37 0.84 -7.18
CA VAL A 472 32.01 -0.36 -6.62
C VAL A 472 31.54 -0.52 -5.18
N ARG A 473 31.09 -1.71 -4.79
CA ARG A 473 30.74 -2.06 -3.40
C ARG A 473 31.39 -3.36 -2.97
N ALA A 474 31.83 -3.46 -1.72
CA ALA A 474 32.26 -4.73 -1.14
C ALA A 474 31.03 -5.56 -0.70
N ALA A 475 31.01 -6.86 -0.99
CA ALA A 475 29.95 -7.75 -0.51
C ALA A 475 30.07 -7.96 1.02
N TYR A 476 28.93 -8.20 1.70
CA TYR A 476 28.83 -8.47 3.15
C TYR A 476 29.39 -7.36 4.08
N ALA A 477 29.59 -6.14 3.57
CA ALA A 477 30.05 -4.99 4.34
C ALA A 477 28.89 -4.04 4.67
N LEU A 478 28.91 -3.45 5.87
CA LEU A 478 27.93 -2.44 6.31
C LEU A 478 28.51 -1.02 6.14
N GLY A 479 27.64 -0.05 5.86
CA GLY A 479 27.99 1.38 5.89
C GLY A 479 28.96 1.84 4.82
N GLY A 480 28.98 1.20 3.64
CA GLY A 480 29.78 1.66 2.50
C GLY A 480 31.29 1.42 2.61
N LEU A 481 31.76 0.65 3.59
CA LEU A 481 33.19 0.36 3.76
C LEU A 481 33.76 -0.31 2.49
N GLY A 482 34.75 0.32 1.85
CA GLY A 482 35.35 -0.15 0.59
C GLY A 482 34.52 0.14 -0.67
N SER A 483 33.52 1.02 -0.58
CA SER A 483 32.67 1.42 -1.70
C SER A 483 33.14 2.74 -2.33
N GLY A 484 32.90 2.95 -3.62
CA GLY A 484 33.25 4.19 -4.29
C GLY A 484 32.85 4.25 -5.77
N PHE A 485 32.78 5.46 -6.32
CA PHE A 485 32.44 5.66 -7.73
C PHE A 485 33.69 5.61 -8.62
N ALA A 486 33.65 4.79 -9.66
CA ALA A 486 34.65 4.74 -10.72
C ALA A 486 34.10 5.42 -11.98
N TYR A 487 34.81 6.42 -12.50
CA TYR A 487 34.41 7.12 -13.73
C TYR A 487 35.10 6.55 -14.98
N ASN A 488 36.11 5.70 -14.78
CA ASN A 488 36.89 5.04 -15.82
C ASN A 488 37.53 3.75 -15.24
N GLU A 489 38.21 3.00 -16.10
CA GLU A 489 38.86 1.73 -15.74
C GLU A 489 39.99 1.88 -14.71
N GLU A 490 40.72 2.99 -14.71
CA GLU A 490 41.82 3.23 -13.76
C GLU A 490 41.29 3.41 -12.33
N ASP A 491 40.24 4.22 -12.18
CA ASP A 491 39.54 4.41 -10.91
C ASP A 491 38.96 3.08 -10.41
N LEU A 492 38.36 2.30 -11.31
CA LEU A 492 37.77 1.00 -10.99
C LEU A 492 38.82 0.05 -10.41
N LYS A 493 39.96 -0.11 -11.08
CA LYS A 493 41.04 -1.00 -10.64
C LYS A 493 41.53 -0.61 -9.25
N LYS A 494 41.68 0.68 -8.95
CA LYS A 494 42.10 1.15 -7.62
C LYS A 494 41.09 0.74 -6.55
N LEU A 495 39.80 1.00 -6.77
CA LEU A 495 38.73 0.70 -5.82
C LEU A 495 38.58 -0.81 -5.57
N VAL A 496 38.55 -1.61 -6.65
CA VAL A 496 38.36 -3.07 -6.55
C VAL A 496 39.52 -3.75 -5.83
N ASN A 497 40.76 -3.32 -6.06
CA ASN A 497 41.92 -3.85 -5.34
C ASN A 497 41.82 -3.63 -3.83
N VAL A 498 41.31 -2.47 -3.39
CA VAL A 498 41.12 -2.17 -1.96
C VAL A 498 39.96 -2.99 -1.38
N ALA A 499 38.88 -3.12 -2.14
CA ALA A 499 37.68 -3.81 -1.68
C ALA A 499 37.91 -5.34 -1.55
N LEU A 500 38.60 -5.97 -2.50
CA LEU A 500 38.87 -7.42 -2.49
C LEU A 500 39.83 -7.86 -1.36
N VAL A 501 40.58 -6.93 -0.75
CA VAL A 501 41.38 -7.24 0.46
C VAL A 501 40.48 -7.56 1.66
N ASN A 502 39.31 -6.93 1.72
CA ASN A 502 38.42 -7.00 2.89
C ASN A 502 37.16 -7.85 2.63
N SER A 503 36.88 -8.17 1.37
CA SER A 503 35.72 -8.98 0.98
C SER A 503 36.08 -9.94 -0.14
N PRO A 504 35.61 -11.19 -0.12
CA PRO A 504 35.88 -12.16 -1.19
C PRO A 504 35.25 -11.77 -2.54
N GLN A 505 34.37 -10.76 -2.56
CA GLN A 505 33.63 -10.35 -3.74
C GLN A 505 33.39 -8.83 -3.73
N VAL A 506 33.45 -8.23 -4.91
CA VAL A 506 32.99 -6.87 -5.17
C VAL A 506 31.79 -6.88 -6.09
N ILE A 507 31.01 -5.81 -6.04
CA ILE A 507 29.84 -5.64 -6.88
C ILE A 507 29.96 -4.35 -7.66
N ILE A 508 29.80 -4.45 -8.98
CA ILE A 508 29.90 -3.33 -9.92
C ILE A 508 28.50 -2.95 -10.35
N ASP A 509 28.11 -1.72 -10.03
CA ASP A 509 26.77 -1.18 -10.21
C ASP A 509 26.72 -0.06 -11.23
N LYS A 510 25.63 0.04 -11.99
CA LYS A 510 25.33 1.26 -12.72
C LYS A 510 25.21 2.42 -11.74
N SER A 511 25.96 3.49 -11.97
CA SER A 511 25.81 4.69 -11.15
C SER A 511 24.44 5.32 -11.40
N LEU A 512 23.63 5.35 -10.34
CA LEU A 512 22.38 6.10 -10.28
C LEU A 512 22.56 7.43 -9.53
N LYS A 513 23.79 7.96 -9.51
CA LYS A 513 24.11 9.19 -8.79
C LYS A 513 23.22 10.35 -9.25
N GLY A 514 22.62 11.05 -8.31
CA GLY A 514 21.69 12.15 -8.60
C GLY A 514 20.23 11.73 -8.76
N TRP A 515 19.92 10.43 -8.78
CA TRP A 515 18.54 9.95 -8.71
C TRP A 515 17.96 10.21 -7.32
N LYS A 516 16.64 10.42 -7.24
CA LYS A 516 15.94 10.52 -5.95
C LYS A 516 16.02 9.18 -5.24
N GLU A 517 16.24 9.17 -3.93
CA GLU A 517 16.23 7.96 -3.13
C GLU A 517 14.99 7.94 -2.23
N LEU A 518 14.21 6.87 -2.33
CA LEU A 518 12.92 6.72 -1.66
C LEU A 518 12.89 5.42 -0.88
N GLU A 519 12.31 5.43 0.31
CA GLU A 519 12.15 4.24 1.16
C GLU A 519 10.69 4.01 1.53
N TYR A 520 10.30 2.75 1.66
CA TYR A 520 8.96 2.35 2.12
C TYR A 520 9.08 1.32 3.24
N GLU A 521 8.37 1.57 4.33
CA GLU A 521 8.16 0.59 5.40
C GLU A 521 6.90 -0.21 5.13
N VAL A 522 7.06 -1.52 4.98
CA VAL A 522 6.01 -2.44 4.57
C VAL A 522 5.76 -3.44 5.70
N VAL A 523 4.49 -3.66 6.01
CA VAL A 523 4.05 -4.69 6.95
C VAL A 523 3.20 -5.70 6.22
N ARG A 524 3.53 -6.98 6.38
CA ARG A 524 2.75 -8.10 5.85
C ARG A 524 2.43 -9.11 6.94
N ASP A 525 1.16 -9.45 7.10
CA ASP A 525 0.74 -10.50 8.04
C ASP A 525 0.72 -11.89 7.39
N LYS A 526 0.48 -12.93 8.20
CA LYS A 526 0.36 -14.31 7.74
C LYS A 526 -0.85 -14.58 6.84
N ASN A 527 -1.83 -13.68 6.83
CA ASN A 527 -3.06 -13.78 6.03
C ASN A 527 -2.94 -13.04 4.69
N ASP A 528 -1.72 -12.61 4.33
CA ASP A 528 -1.41 -11.87 3.10
C ASP A 528 -2.04 -10.47 3.02
N ASN A 529 -2.40 -9.91 4.18
CA ASN A 529 -2.67 -8.48 4.31
C ASN A 529 -1.32 -7.76 4.29
N CYS A 530 -1.16 -6.82 3.36
CA CYS A 530 0.13 -6.17 3.11
C CYS A 530 -0.12 -4.68 2.91
N ILE A 531 0.53 -3.85 3.73
CA ILE A 531 0.35 -2.40 3.75
C ILE A 531 1.71 -1.69 3.79
N THR A 532 1.75 -0.48 3.25
CA THR A 532 2.86 0.45 3.45
C THR A 532 2.50 1.42 4.57
N VAL A 533 3.28 1.42 5.65
CA VAL A 533 3.00 2.22 6.85
C VAL A 533 3.59 3.61 6.75
N CYS A 534 4.81 3.70 6.23
CA CYS A 534 5.53 4.96 6.06
C CYS A 534 6.26 4.93 4.74
N ASN A 535 6.41 6.10 4.13
CA ASN A 535 7.31 6.30 3.03
C ASN A 535 8.16 7.54 3.30
N MET A 536 9.39 7.50 2.84
CA MET A 536 10.41 8.49 3.13
C MET A 536 11.10 8.90 1.83
N GLU A 537 11.50 10.16 1.77
CA GLU A 537 12.27 10.72 0.66
C GLU A 537 13.55 11.32 1.20
N ASN A 538 14.68 10.88 0.64
CA ASN A 538 15.97 11.45 0.97
C ASN A 538 16.08 12.81 0.29
N PHE A 539 16.48 13.81 1.06
CA PHE A 539 16.82 15.12 0.56
C PHE A 539 18.12 15.06 -0.25
N ASP A 540 19.10 14.32 0.26
CA ASP A 540 20.32 14.01 -0.46
C ASP A 540 20.04 12.93 -1.52
N PRO A 541 20.48 13.11 -2.77
CA PRO A 541 20.23 12.12 -3.82
C PRO A 541 21.11 10.88 -3.64
N MET A 542 20.77 9.83 -4.41
CA MET A 542 21.56 8.60 -4.52
C MET A 542 23.06 8.91 -4.65
N GLY A 543 23.84 8.26 -3.78
CA GLY A 543 25.29 8.46 -3.65
C GLY A 543 25.72 8.95 -2.27
N VAL A 544 24.76 9.42 -1.46
CA VAL A 544 24.89 9.55 0.01
C VAL A 544 24.12 8.38 0.63
N HIS A 545 24.68 7.73 1.65
CA HIS A 545 24.02 6.58 2.27
C HIS A 545 22.78 7.05 3.07
N THR A 546 21.65 6.35 2.97
CA THR A 546 20.40 6.65 3.70
C THR A 546 20.59 7.02 5.17
N GLY A 547 21.38 6.23 5.89
CA GLY A 547 21.76 6.47 7.29
C GLY A 547 22.60 7.73 7.59
N GLU A 548 23.05 8.45 6.57
CA GLU A 548 23.77 9.74 6.62
C GLU A 548 23.01 10.89 5.93
N SER A 549 21.99 10.57 5.12
CA SER A 549 21.15 11.53 4.40
C SER A 549 20.19 12.25 5.35
N ILE A 550 19.83 13.49 4.98
CA ILE A 550 18.61 14.12 5.51
C ILE A 550 17.40 13.42 4.88
N VAL A 551 16.40 13.06 5.69
CA VAL A 551 15.22 12.31 5.25
C VAL A 551 13.93 13.03 5.66
N ILE A 552 12.95 13.04 4.75
CA ILE A 552 11.63 13.66 4.93
C ILE A 552 10.55 12.58 4.87
N ALA A 553 9.59 12.64 5.78
CA ALA A 553 8.41 11.78 5.81
C ALA A 553 7.12 12.62 5.91
N PRO A 554 6.11 12.44 5.04
CA PRO A 554 6.12 11.58 3.84
C PRO A 554 6.95 12.19 2.69
N SER A 555 7.14 11.45 1.59
CA SER A 555 7.70 12.00 0.34
C SER A 555 6.93 13.24 -0.15
N GLN A 556 7.64 14.20 -0.71
CA GLN A 556 7.11 15.50 -1.14
C GLN A 556 7.08 15.67 -2.66
N THR A 557 7.99 15.05 -3.41
CA THR A 557 8.20 15.37 -4.83
C THR A 557 7.69 14.31 -5.82
N LEU A 558 6.90 13.34 -5.33
CA LEU A 558 6.29 12.29 -6.15
C LEU A 558 4.88 12.69 -6.60
N SER A 559 4.58 12.43 -7.87
CA SER A 559 3.21 12.39 -8.37
C SER A 559 2.45 11.18 -7.79
N ASN A 560 1.11 11.22 -7.86
CA ASN A 560 0.27 10.07 -7.47
C ASN A 560 0.70 8.79 -8.19
N ASP A 561 1.03 8.89 -9.48
CA ASP A 561 1.35 7.72 -10.29
C ASP A 561 2.68 7.10 -9.91
N GLU A 562 3.70 7.90 -9.61
CA GLU A 562 4.98 7.40 -9.09
C GLU A 562 4.81 6.79 -7.70
N TYR A 563 4.15 7.51 -6.79
CA TYR A 563 3.92 7.05 -5.41
C TYR A 563 3.26 5.67 -5.38
N TYR A 564 2.12 5.53 -6.06
CA TYR A 564 1.37 4.27 -6.02
C TYR A 564 2.00 3.17 -6.87
N ARG A 565 2.82 3.51 -7.88
CA ARG A 565 3.62 2.51 -8.62
C ARG A 565 4.74 1.94 -7.74
N LEU A 566 5.48 2.79 -7.01
CA LEU A 566 6.49 2.34 -6.04
C LEU A 566 5.85 1.53 -4.91
N ARG A 567 4.72 2.01 -4.39
CA ARG A 567 3.94 1.28 -3.37
C ARG A 567 3.49 -0.10 -3.88
N GLN A 568 2.92 -0.19 -5.08
CA GLN A 568 2.47 -1.46 -5.65
C GLN A 568 3.64 -2.42 -5.90
N CYS A 569 4.76 -1.90 -6.39
CA CYS A 569 6.01 -2.65 -6.54
C CYS A 569 6.47 -3.23 -5.19
N ALA A 570 6.46 -2.42 -4.12
CA ALA A 570 6.78 -2.86 -2.77
C ALA A 570 5.91 -4.06 -2.37
N LEU A 571 4.58 -3.89 -2.40
CA LEU A 571 3.66 -4.93 -1.98
C LEU A 571 3.82 -6.22 -2.80
N LYS A 572 4.12 -6.11 -4.11
CA LYS A 572 4.35 -7.25 -4.99
C LYS A 572 5.61 -8.04 -4.60
N ILE A 573 6.73 -7.35 -4.41
CA ILE A 573 8.01 -7.97 -4.03
C ILE A 573 7.94 -8.58 -2.64
N ILE A 574 7.39 -7.86 -1.66
CA ILE A 574 7.29 -8.34 -0.27
C ILE A 574 6.38 -9.58 -0.19
N ARG A 575 5.29 -9.62 -0.95
CA ARG A 575 4.45 -10.84 -1.08
C ARG A 575 5.20 -11.99 -1.73
N HIS A 576 5.94 -11.75 -2.82
CA HIS A 576 6.71 -12.79 -3.51
C HIS A 576 7.85 -13.37 -2.66
N LEU A 577 8.50 -12.53 -1.85
CA LEU A 577 9.51 -12.96 -0.86
C LEU A 577 8.90 -13.79 0.27
N GLY A 578 7.58 -13.67 0.51
CA GLY A 578 6.90 -14.36 1.61
C GLY A 578 7.23 -13.77 2.98
N ILE A 579 7.55 -12.47 3.04
CA ILE A 579 7.85 -11.77 4.30
C ILE A 579 6.61 -11.78 5.21
N VAL A 580 6.83 -12.05 6.50
CA VAL A 580 5.78 -12.02 7.54
C VAL A 580 6.32 -11.21 8.72
N GLY A 581 5.76 -10.04 8.94
CA GLY A 581 6.29 -9.02 9.82
C GLY A 581 6.54 -7.74 9.04
N GLU A 582 7.65 -7.08 9.34
CA GLU A 582 8.03 -5.80 8.77
C GLU A 582 9.28 -5.93 7.88
N CYS A 583 9.39 -5.04 6.90
CA CYS A 583 10.60 -4.82 6.12
C CYS A 583 10.65 -3.41 5.51
N ASN A 584 11.86 -2.98 5.22
CA ASN A 584 12.14 -1.75 4.47
C ASN A 584 12.52 -2.09 3.02
N ILE A 585 12.04 -1.30 2.05
CA ILE A 585 12.45 -1.40 0.63
C ILE A 585 12.88 -0.03 0.11
N GLN A 586 13.95 -0.01 -0.67
CA GLN A 586 14.58 1.22 -1.19
C GLN A 586 14.54 1.29 -2.71
N TYR A 587 14.35 2.50 -3.24
CA TYR A 587 14.26 2.80 -4.65
C TYR A 587 15.15 3.97 -5.04
N ALA A 588 15.73 3.89 -6.22
CA ALA A 588 16.21 5.06 -6.95
C ALA A 588 15.20 5.44 -8.03
N VAL A 589 14.79 6.71 -8.07
CA VAL A 589 13.81 7.25 -9.04
C VAL A 589 14.45 8.36 -9.86
N ASP A 590 14.30 8.30 -11.18
CA ASP A 590 14.83 9.29 -12.10
C ASP A 590 14.16 10.66 -11.85
N PRO A 591 14.90 11.75 -11.63
CA PRO A 591 14.30 13.08 -11.43
C PRO A 591 13.62 13.64 -12.69
N HIS A 592 13.89 13.08 -13.86
CA HIS A 592 13.40 13.58 -15.15
C HIS A 592 12.39 12.65 -15.84
N SER A 593 12.08 11.49 -15.25
CA SER A 593 11.10 10.56 -15.79
C SER A 593 10.47 9.71 -14.67
N SER A 594 9.49 8.88 -15.01
CA SER A 594 8.90 7.92 -14.05
C SER A 594 9.70 6.61 -13.93
N GLU A 595 10.91 6.54 -14.48
CA GLU A 595 11.76 5.36 -14.32
C GLU A 595 12.25 5.23 -12.88
N PHE A 596 12.27 3.99 -12.37
CA PHE A 596 12.86 3.68 -11.09
C PHE A 596 13.62 2.35 -11.16
N ARG A 597 14.47 2.11 -10.16
CA ARG A 597 15.17 0.85 -9.92
C ARG A 597 15.07 0.49 -8.44
N ILE A 598 14.91 -0.79 -8.15
CA ILE A 598 14.96 -1.30 -6.77
C ILE A 598 16.42 -1.42 -6.35
N ILE A 599 16.75 -0.94 -5.15
CA ILE A 599 18.11 -0.97 -4.61
C ILE A 599 18.29 -2.20 -3.72
N GLU A 600 17.47 -2.32 -2.68
CA GLU A 600 17.53 -3.41 -1.72
C GLU A 600 16.21 -3.57 -0.95
N VAL A 601 16.07 -4.72 -0.28
CA VAL A 601 15.03 -4.98 0.73
C VAL A 601 15.71 -5.45 2.00
N ASN A 602 15.40 -4.81 3.13
CA ASN A 602 15.84 -5.22 4.44
C ASN A 602 14.70 -5.98 5.13
N ALA A 603 14.77 -7.31 5.17
CA ALA A 603 13.74 -8.19 5.76
C ALA A 603 13.84 -8.29 7.30
N ARG A 604 14.08 -7.15 7.94
CA ARG A 604 14.24 -6.99 9.39
C ARG A 604 13.92 -5.55 9.78
N LEU A 605 13.72 -5.33 11.07
CA LEU A 605 13.69 -3.97 11.60
C LEU A 605 15.03 -3.27 11.35
N SER A 606 14.97 -1.95 11.28
CA SER A 606 16.05 -1.10 10.80
C SER A 606 16.02 0.25 11.50
N ARG A 607 17.01 1.09 11.16
CA ARG A 607 17.01 2.50 11.56
C ARG A 607 15.80 3.23 10.95
N SER A 608 15.49 2.94 9.69
CA SER A 608 14.35 3.50 8.96
C SER A 608 13.02 3.11 9.61
N SER A 609 12.88 1.87 10.10
CA SER A 609 11.65 1.43 10.77
C SER A 609 11.44 2.09 12.13
N ALA A 610 12.51 2.33 12.89
CA ALA A 610 12.44 3.10 14.12
C ALA A 610 12.06 4.58 13.85
N LEU A 611 12.65 5.20 12.83
CA LEU A 611 12.30 6.55 12.38
C LEU A 611 10.82 6.62 11.96
N ALA A 612 10.38 5.72 11.10
CA ALA A 612 9.00 5.61 10.65
C ALA A 612 8.02 5.45 11.80
N SER A 613 8.36 4.63 12.81
CA SER A 613 7.54 4.45 14.00
C SER A 613 7.35 5.75 14.78
N LYS A 614 8.40 6.59 14.86
CA LYS A 614 8.32 7.90 15.52
C LYS A 614 7.60 8.93 14.67
N ALA A 615 7.82 8.94 13.35
CA ALA A 615 7.18 9.87 12.43
C ALA A 615 5.66 9.66 12.35
N THR A 616 5.22 8.41 12.33
CA THR A 616 3.81 8.05 12.14
C THR A 616 3.05 7.79 13.45
N GLY A 617 3.77 7.44 14.53
CA GLY A 617 3.17 6.91 15.74
C GLY A 617 2.71 5.45 15.63
N TYR A 618 3.02 4.76 14.52
CA TYR A 618 2.72 3.34 14.34
C TYR A 618 3.87 2.48 14.89
N PRO A 619 3.66 1.65 15.93
CA PRO A 619 4.72 0.82 16.50
C PRO A 619 5.02 -0.39 15.59
N LEU A 620 5.96 -0.25 14.66
CA LEU A 620 6.27 -1.29 13.66
C LEU A 620 6.86 -2.57 14.26
N ALA A 621 7.70 -2.42 15.29
CA ALA A 621 8.35 -3.51 16.01
C ALA A 621 7.40 -4.18 17.00
#